data_AF-A0A958T080-F1
#
_entry.id   AF-A0A958T080-F1
#
_cell.length_a   1.000
_cell.length_b   1.000
_cell.length_c   1.000
_cell.angle_alpha   90.00
_cell.angle_beta   90.00
_cell.angle_gamma   90.00
#
_symmetry.space_group_name_H-M   'P 1'
#
loop_
_entity.id
_entity.type
_entity.pdbx_description
1 polymer ?
#
loop_
_entity_poly.entity_id
_entity_poly.type
_entity_poly.pdbx_seq_one_letter_code
_entity_poly.pdbx_strand_id
1 'polypeptide(L)'
;VYKNTTLKAIQNDLLKLDYSPKSLNYNAAVLKGSNLFDTKTSANKNLILISDFQEQKTAFQPQKDSSFALNLVQLKPVNNNNILLDSLYLSEASVMDTDLSVVVKSFGFDPENVPVSLYNDDKLIAKTSVSPNNGLATAVFSLPENEVI
;
A
#
# COMPACT_ATOMS: atom_id res chain seq x y z
N VAL A 1 11.09 -3.16 -18.82
CA VAL A 1 10.90 -4.59 -19.19
C VAL A 1 12.26 -5.11 -19.59
N TYR A 2 12.75 -6.16 -18.92
CA TYR A 2 14.08 -6.73 -19.19
C TYR A 2 13.91 -7.93 -20.13
N LYS A 3 14.56 -7.90 -21.29
CA LYS A 3 14.61 -9.02 -22.24
C LYS A 3 16.02 -9.60 -22.27
N ASN A 4 16.15 -10.91 -22.44
CA ASN A 4 17.45 -11.60 -22.60
C ASN A 4 18.45 -11.29 -21.48
N THR A 5 18.01 -11.44 -20.23
CA THR A 5 18.78 -11.10 -19.03
C THR A 5 19.06 -12.33 -18.19
N THR A 6 19.97 -12.22 -17.22
CA THR A 6 20.34 -13.30 -16.29
C THR A 6 19.76 -13.04 -14.91
N LEU A 7 19.62 -14.10 -14.10
CA LEU A 7 19.12 -13.99 -12.73
C LEU A 7 19.92 -12.95 -11.91
N LYS A 8 21.25 -12.99 -12.03
CA LYS A 8 22.15 -12.08 -11.31
C LYS A 8 21.98 -10.61 -11.73
N ALA A 9 21.70 -10.37 -13.01
CA ALA A 9 21.45 -9.02 -13.52
C ALA A 9 20.11 -8.46 -13.02
N ILE A 10 19.04 -9.27 -13.07
CA ILE A 10 17.70 -8.85 -12.62
C ILE A 10 17.63 -8.62 -11.11
N GLN A 11 18.34 -9.43 -10.32
CA GLN A 11 18.25 -9.37 -8.86
C GLN A 11 18.59 -7.97 -8.31
N ASN A 12 19.67 -7.37 -8.81
CA ASN A 12 20.10 -6.03 -8.37
C ASN A 12 19.11 -4.94 -8.79
N ASP A 13 18.49 -5.09 -9.95
CA ASP A 13 17.51 -4.12 -10.46
C ASP A 13 16.19 -4.20 -9.68
N LEU A 14 15.76 -5.42 -9.31
CA LEU A 14 14.55 -5.62 -8.50
C LEU A 14 14.71 -5.07 -7.07
N LEU A 15 15.90 -5.22 -6.48
CA LEU A 15 16.19 -4.67 -5.14
C LEU A 15 16.24 -3.14 -5.10
N LYS A 16 16.40 -2.49 -6.25
CA LYS A 16 16.48 -1.02 -6.39
C LYS A 16 15.18 -0.40 -6.92
N LEU A 17 14.09 -1.18 -7.03
CA LEU A 17 12.82 -0.66 -7.50
C LEU A 17 12.24 0.33 -6.48
N ASP A 18 12.03 1.56 -6.92
CA ASP A 18 11.26 2.56 -6.18
C ASP A 18 9.77 2.23 -6.19
N TYR A 19 9.05 2.79 -5.22
CA TYR A 19 7.60 2.69 -5.15
C TYR A 19 6.95 3.35 -6.38
N SER A 20 6.04 2.63 -7.05
CA SER A 20 5.24 3.16 -8.17
C SER A 20 3.78 3.28 -7.75
N PRO A 21 3.18 4.48 -7.75
CA PRO A 21 1.77 4.68 -7.41
C PRO A 21 0.80 4.15 -8.47
N LYS A 22 1.28 3.86 -9.69
CA LYS A 22 0.47 3.24 -10.76
C LYS A 22 0.60 1.73 -10.72
N SER A 23 -0.49 1.04 -10.38
CA SER A 23 -0.62 -0.41 -10.56
C SER A 23 -1.28 -0.74 -11.90
N LEU A 24 -0.81 -1.82 -12.52
CA LEU A 24 -1.43 -2.38 -13.72
C LEU A 24 -2.52 -3.35 -13.26
N ASN A 25 -3.71 -3.30 -13.85
CA ASN A 25 -4.73 -4.31 -13.54
C ASN A 25 -4.24 -5.72 -13.96
N TYR A 26 -4.77 -6.77 -13.35
CA TYR A 26 -4.20 -8.11 -13.50
C TYR A 26 -4.36 -8.65 -14.93
N ASN A 27 -5.48 -8.35 -15.61
CA ASN A 27 -5.69 -8.73 -17.00
C ASN A 27 -4.68 -8.06 -17.96
N ALA A 28 -4.39 -6.79 -17.75
CA ALA A 28 -3.40 -6.06 -18.51
C ALA A 28 -1.97 -6.53 -18.19
N ALA A 29 -1.71 -6.95 -16.94
CA ALA A 29 -0.45 -7.59 -16.58
C ALA A 29 -0.27 -8.93 -17.31
N VAL A 30 -1.33 -9.75 -17.37
CA VAL A 30 -1.32 -11.00 -18.15
C VAL A 30 -1.08 -10.72 -19.63
N LEU A 31 -1.84 -9.78 -20.23
CA LEU A 31 -1.69 -9.42 -21.64
C LEU A 31 -0.30 -8.87 -21.96
N LYS A 32 0.24 -8.03 -21.09
CA LYS A 32 1.59 -7.48 -21.24
C LYS A 32 2.65 -8.59 -21.16
N GLY A 33 2.47 -9.52 -20.22
CA GLY A 33 3.36 -10.67 -20.06
C GLY A 33 3.30 -11.64 -21.24
N SER A 34 2.10 -11.96 -21.72
CA SER A 34 1.92 -12.87 -22.86
C SER A 34 2.52 -12.32 -24.14
N ASN A 35 2.43 -11.01 -24.38
CA ASN A 35 3.07 -10.32 -25.51
C ASN A 35 4.62 -10.35 -25.47
N LEU A 36 5.24 -10.81 -24.37
CA LEU A 36 6.70 -10.96 -24.28
C LEU A 36 7.18 -12.35 -24.70
N PHE A 37 6.30 -13.33 -24.84
CA PHE A 37 6.68 -14.63 -25.37
C PHE A 37 7.09 -14.52 -26.84
N ASP A 38 8.05 -15.34 -27.25
CA ASP A 38 8.39 -15.47 -28.67
C ASP A 38 7.26 -16.20 -29.43
N THR A 39 7.29 -16.15 -30.76
CA THR A 39 6.29 -16.81 -31.61
C THR A 39 6.54 -18.32 -31.78
N LYS A 40 7.56 -18.89 -31.13
CA LYS A 40 7.93 -20.29 -31.32
C LYS A 40 6.96 -21.20 -30.56
N THR A 41 6.42 -22.19 -31.26
CA THR A 41 5.37 -23.08 -30.74
C THR A 41 5.89 -24.21 -29.85
N SER A 42 7.18 -24.55 -29.96
CA SER A 42 7.78 -25.71 -29.27
C SER A 42 8.32 -25.41 -27.87
N ALA A 43 8.28 -24.16 -27.43
CA ALA A 43 8.79 -23.77 -26.12
C ALA A 43 7.71 -23.84 -25.04
N ASN A 44 8.03 -24.44 -23.89
CA ASN A 44 7.17 -24.41 -22.70
C ASN A 44 7.11 -22.99 -22.13
N LYS A 45 6.06 -22.25 -22.49
CA LYS A 45 5.85 -20.87 -22.04
C LYS A 45 5.20 -20.85 -20.67
N ASN A 46 5.81 -20.15 -19.72
CA ASN A 46 5.32 -20.00 -18.36
C ASN A 46 5.25 -18.51 -18.03
N LEU A 47 4.06 -18.05 -17.63
CA LEU A 47 3.85 -16.71 -17.10
C LEU A 47 3.63 -16.82 -15.60
N ILE A 48 4.49 -16.17 -14.82
CA ILE A 48 4.42 -16.18 -13.36
C ILE A 48 4.04 -14.77 -12.90
N LEU A 49 2.88 -14.65 -12.25
CA LEU A 49 2.45 -13.41 -11.60
C LEU A 49 2.69 -13.53 -10.10
N ILE A 50 3.51 -12.63 -9.57
CA ILE A 50 3.82 -12.52 -8.14
C ILE A 50 3.17 -11.24 -7.64
N SER A 51 2.22 -11.35 -6.71
CA SER A 51 1.50 -10.21 -6.14
C SER A 51 0.94 -10.61 -4.77
N ASP A 52 0.59 -9.63 -3.94
CA ASP A 52 -0.25 -9.88 -2.75
C ASP A 52 -1.72 -10.21 -3.13
N PHE A 53 -2.09 -9.92 -4.39
CA PHE A 53 -3.44 -10.05 -4.94
C PHE A 53 -4.51 -9.30 -4.14
N GLN A 54 -4.11 -8.23 -3.44
CA GLN A 54 -5.04 -7.39 -2.72
C GLN A 54 -5.85 -6.52 -3.70
N GLU A 55 -7.14 -6.40 -3.42
CA GLU A 55 -8.15 -5.52 -4.02
C GLU A 55 -8.08 -5.24 -5.54
N GLN A 56 -8.95 -5.93 -6.28
CA GLN A 56 -9.63 -5.36 -7.44
C GLN A 56 -11.14 -5.46 -7.18
N LYS A 57 -11.92 -4.46 -7.61
CA LYS A 57 -13.39 -4.43 -7.47
C LYS A 57 -14.08 -5.70 -8.00
N THR A 58 -13.38 -6.46 -8.84
CA THR A 58 -13.77 -7.74 -9.40
C THR A 58 -12.71 -8.79 -9.12
N ALA A 59 -13.12 -10.01 -8.80
CA ALA A 59 -12.21 -11.14 -8.66
C ALA A 59 -11.37 -11.32 -9.93
N PHE A 60 -10.07 -11.59 -9.74
CA PHE A 60 -9.19 -11.87 -10.87
C PHE A 60 -9.55 -13.24 -11.47
N GLN A 61 -10.13 -13.21 -12.67
CA GLN A 61 -10.50 -14.39 -13.44
C GLN A 61 -9.79 -14.31 -14.81
N PRO A 62 -8.50 -14.70 -14.88
CA PRO A 62 -7.78 -14.66 -16.15
C PRO A 62 -8.46 -15.59 -17.16
N GLN A 63 -8.63 -15.12 -18.39
CA GLN A 63 -9.11 -15.97 -19.48
C GLN A 63 -8.13 -17.12 -19.68
N LYS A 64 -8.66 -18.34 -19.82
CA LYS A 64 -7.84 -19.52 -20.08
C LYS A 64 -7.23 -19.40 -21.47
N ASP A 65 -5.90 -19.39 -21.53
CA ASP A 65 -5.10 -19.44 -22.76
C ASP A 65 -4.26 -20.72 -22.72
N SER A 66 -4.32 -21.53 -23.77
CA SER A 66 -3.55 -22.78 -23.86
C SER A 66 -2.12 -22.58 -24.39
N SER A 67 -1.77 -21.38 -24.85
CA SER A 67 -0.46 -21.06 -25.42
C SER A 67 0.64 -20.86 -24.36
N PHE A 68 0.27 -20.69 -23.09
CA PHE A 68 1.19 -20.61 -21.96
C PHE A 68 0.54 -21.10 -20.66
N ALA A 69 1.36 -21.56 -19.71
CA ALA A 69 0.92 -21.85 -18.36
C ALA A 69 0.93 -20.56 -17.52
N LEU A 70 -0.23 -20.19 -16.96
CA LEU A 70 -0.34 -19.10 -16.00
C LEU A 70 -0.17 -19.63 -14.57
N ASN A 71 0.83 -19.11 -13.86
CA ASN A 71 1.13 -19.46 -12.48
C ASN A 71 0.95 -18.21 -11.60
N LEU A 72 0.21 -18.34 -10.51
CA LEU A 72 -0.07 -17.24 -9.58
C LEU A 72 0.62 -17.53 -8.24
N VAL A 73 1.40 -16.58 -7.75
CA VAL A 73 2.12 -16.69 -6.48
C VAL A 73 1.66 -15.56 -5.56
N GLN A 74 0.82 -15.90 -4.59
CA GLN A 74 0.34 -14.94 -3.61
C GLN A 74 1.41 -14.70 -2.54
N LEU A 75 1.87 -13.46 -2.44
CA LEU A 75 2.75 -13.03 -1.37
C LEU A 75 1.96 -12.92 -0.07
N LYS A 76 2.53 -13.44 1.01
CA LYS A 76 2.00 -13.28 2.36
C LYS A 76 2.99 -12.47 3.19
N PRO A 77 2.55 -11.41 3.87
CA PRO A 77 3.40 -10.69 4.80
C PRO A 77 3.89 -11.62 5.91
N VAL A 78 5.16 -11.48 6.30
CA VAL A 78 5.74 -12.17 7.46
C VAL A 78 5.31 -11.48 8.75
N ASN A 79 5.18 -10.16 8.71
CA ASN A 79 4.72 -9.33 9.81
C ASN A 79 3.46 -8.57 9.39
N ASN A 80 2.38 -8.75 10.15
CA ASN A 80 1.11 -8.07 9.91
C ASN A 80 0.95 -6.82 10.78
N ASN A 81 1.99 -6.48 11.56
CA ASN A 81 2.00 -5.31 12.42
C ASN A 81 2.03 -4.04 11.58
N ASN A 82 1.01 -3.21 11.74
CA ASN A 82 0.93 -1.93 11.04
C ASN A 82 0.21 -0.89 11.90
N ILE A 83 0.53 0.38 11.67
CA ILE A 83 -0.15 1.54 12.25
C ILE A 83 -0.55 2.45 11.09
N LEU A 84 -1.82 2.83 11.04
CA LEU A 84 -2.36 3.70 10.00
C LEU A 84 -3.31 4.74 10.57
N LEU A 85 -3.46 5.85 9.85
CA LEU A 85 -4.53 6.81 10.10
C LEU A 85 -5.79 6.27 9.42
N ASP A 86 -6.80 5.93 10.22
CA ASP A 86 -8.05 5.36 9.73
C ASP A 86 -9.02 6.47 9.31
N SER A 87 -9.14 7.51 10.13
CA SER A 87 -9.99 8.66 9.83
C SER A 87 -9.51 9.95 10.47
N LEU A 88 -9.94 11.05 9.86
CA LEU A 88 -9.66 12.41 10.30
C LEU A 88 -10.99 13.20 10.24
N TYR A 89 -11.36 13.87 11.32
CA TYR A 89 -12.57 14.68 11.35
C TYR A 89 -12.47 15.80 12.38
N LEU A 90 -13.28 16.85 12.20
CA LEU A 90 -13.49 17.89 13.20
C LEU A 90 -14.54 17.41 14.19
N SER A 91 -14.25 17.47 15.50
CA SER A 91 -15.13 16.90 16.54
C SER A 91 -15.85 17.96 17.37
N GLU A 92 -15.11 18.88 17.98
CA GLU A 92 -15.64 19.96 18.82
C GLU A 92 -15.19 21.30 18.25
N ALA A 93 -16.06 22.31 18.32
CA ALA A 93 -15.76 23.67 17.89
C ALA A 93 -16.27 24.67 18.92
N SER A 94 -15.43 25.63 19.27
CA SER A 94 -15.74 26.79 20.09
C SER A 94 -15.48 28.06 19.28
N VAL A 95 -15.78 29.23 19.85
CA VAL A 95 -15.50 30.52 19.20
C VAL A 95 -13.99 30.76 19.01
N MET A 96 -13.12 30.06 19.74
CA MET A 96 -11.67 30.26 19.70
C MET A 96 -10.93 29.13 19.00
N ASP A 97 -11.42 27.89 19.13
CA ASP A 97 -10.69 26.68 18.74
C ASP A 97 -11.62 25.63 18.12
N THR A 98 -11.10 24.87 17.17
CA THR A 98 -11.71 23.64 16.65
C THR A 98 -10.78 22.44 16.88
N ASP A 99 -11.34 21.33 17.35
CA ASP A 99 -10.61 20.09 17.57
C ASP A 99 -10.58 19.21 16.31
N LEU A 100 -9.36 18.89 15.88
CA LEU A 100 -9.06 17.88 14.88
C LEU A 100 -8.82 16.53 15.56
N SER A 101 -9.78 15.63 15.39
CA SER A 101 -9.70 14.24 15.84
C SER A 101 -9.07 13.35 14.76
N VAL A 102 -8.08 12.56 15.16
CA VAL A 102 -7.36 11.62 14.31
C VAL A 102 -7.48 10.22 14.89
N VAL A 103 -8.17 9.33 14.19
CA VAL A 103 -8.28 7.93 14.59
C VAL A 103 -7.06 7.18 14.07
N VAL A 104 -6.25 6.70 15.01
CA VAL A 104 -5.11 5.84 14.77
C VAL A 104 -5.56 4.40 14.93
N LYS A 105 -5.26 3.58 13.94
CA LYS A 105 -5.56 2.15 13.95
C LYS A 105 -4.29 1.32 13.90
N SER A 106 -4.20 0.35 14.80
CA SER A 106 -3.14 -0.66 14.80
C SER A 106 -3.68 -2.02 14.40
N PHE A 107 -2.86 -2.78 13.68
CA PHE A 107 -3.14 -4.15 13.27
C PHE A 107 -2.05 -5.06 13.81
N GLY A 108 -2.41 -6.23 14.34
CA GLY A 108 -1.46 -7.25 14.80
C GLY A 108 -0.83 -6.99 16.17
N PHE A 109 -0.90 -5.77 16.70
CA PHE A 109 -0.39 -5.39 18.02
C PHE A 109 -1.02 -4.08 18.51
N ASP A 110 -0.91 -3.81 19.81
CA ASP A 110 -1.34 -2.56 20.46
C ASP A 110 -0.14 -1.89 21.15
N PRO A 111 0.58 -0.98 20.46
CA PRO A 111 1.71 -0.28 21.05
C PRO A 111 1.29 0.65 22.17
N GLU A 112 2.09 0.71 23.24
CA GLU A 112 1.82 1.61 24.37
C GLU A 112 2.04 3.10 24.05
N ASN A 113 2.79 3.44 22.99
CA ASN A 113 3.10 4.82 22.67
C ASN A 113 3.29 5.00 21.15
N VAL A 114 2.29 5.60 20.50
CA VAL A 114 2.31 5.99 19.10
C VAL A 114 2.33 7.51 19.01
N PRO A 115 3.45 8.13 18.62
CA PRO A 115 3.51 9.57 18.45
C PRO A 115 2.73 9.99 17.20
N VAL A 116 1.82 10.93 17.36
CA VAL A 116 1.10 11.59 16.26
C VAL A 116 1.52 13.05 16.24
N SER A 117 1.93 13.55 15.08
CA SER A 117 2.44 14.90 14.91
C SER A 117 1.65 15.61 13.82
N LEU A 118 1.27 16.86 14.08
CA LEU A 118 0.56 17.72 13.15
C LEU A 118 1.55 18.79 12.64
N TYR A 119 1.63 18.91 11.32
CA TYR A 119 2.45 19.88 10.64
C TYR A 119 1.58 20.86 9.86
N ASN A 120 1.99 22.12 9.84
CA ASN A 120 1.58 23.12 8.86
C ASN A 120 2.75 23.28 7.89
N ASP A 121 2.56 22.83 6.66
CA ASP A 121 3.63 22.60 5.69
C ASP A 121 4.79 21.80 6.32
N ASP A 122 6.00 22.37 6.37
CA ASP A 122 7.18 21.75 6.97
C ASP A 122 7.34 22.06 8.48
N LYS A 123 6.44 22.86 9.06
CA LYS A 123 6.51 23.31 10.47
C LYS A 123 5.67 22.41 11.36
N LEU A 124 6.31 21.75 12.33
CA LEU A 124 5.61 21.04 13.40
C LEU A 124 4.83 22.04 14.27
N ILE A 125 3.51 21.90 14.34
CA ILE A 125 2.64 22.78 15.13
C ILE A 125 2.09 22.10 16.39
N ALA A 126 1.96 20.77 16.39
CA ALA A 126 1.56 20.02 17.57
C ALA A 126 2.05 18.57 17.53
N LYS A 127 2.20 17.96 18.70
CA LYS A 127 2.56 16.54 18.85
C LYS A 127 1.90 15.95 20.08
N THR A 128 1.30 14.78 19.94
CA THR A 128 0.77 13.99 21.04
C THR A 128 1.19 12.52 20.89
N SER A 129 0.84 11.69 21.85
CA SER A 129 0.99 10.24 21.78
C SER A 129 -0.31 9.57 22.17
N VAL A 130 -0.62 8.47 21.50
CA VAL A 130 -1.77 7.63 21.80
C VAL A 130 -1.35 6.18 21.98
N SER A 131 -2.16 5.43 22.72
CA SER A 131 -1.96 4.01 22.97
C SER A 131 -3.18 3.27 22.45
N PRO A 132 -3.13 2.67 21.25
CA PRO A 132 -4.22 1.85 20.74
C PRO A 132 -4.65 0.78 21.75
N ASN A 133 -5.97 0.62 21.90
CA ASN A 133 -6.58 -0.44 22.68
C ASN A 133 -7.59 -1.15 21.80
N ASN A 134 -7.43 -2.47 21.63
CA ASN A 134 -8.16 -3.26 20.65
C ASN A 134 -8.04 -2.68 19.24
N GLY A 135 -6.83 -2.23 18.89
CA GLY A 135 -6.51 -1.72 17.56
C GLY A 135 -6.90 -0.27 17.28
N LEU A 136 -7.45 0.49 18.25
CA LEU A 136 -7.91 1.87 18.02
C LEU A 136 -7.47 2.82 19.13
N ALA A 137 -7.08 4.04 18.76
CA ALA A 137 -7.00 5.19 19.65
C ALA A 137 -7.24 6.49 18.89
N THR A 138 -7.58 7.56 19.62
CA THR A 138 -7.84 8.88 19.03
C THR A 138 -6.84 9.90 19.57
N ALA A 139 -6.13 10.55 18.65
CA ALA A 139 -5.34 11.75 18.95
C ALA A 139 -6.21 12.98 18.69
N VAL A 140 -6.15 13.98 19.56
CA VAL A 140 -6.91 15.23 19.42
C VAL A 140 -5.93 16.39 19.39
N PHE A 141 -6.11 17.29 18.42
CA PHE A 141 -5.36 18.53 18.28
C PHE A 141 -6.33 19.72 18.25
N SER A 142 -6.20 20.64 19.18
CA SER A 142 -6.96 21.89 19.16
C SER A 142 -6.29 22.92 18.25
N LEU A 143 -7.05 23.44 17.28
CA LEU A 143 -6.60 24.39 16.27
C LEU A 143 -7.26 25.75 16.51
N PRO A 144 -6.50 26.85 16.64
CA PRO A 144 -7.08 28.18 16.79
C PRO A 144 -7.82 28.61 15.50
N GLU A 145 -9.06 29.11 15.62
CA GLU A 145 -9.84 29.59 14.46
C GLU A 145 -9.25 30.84 13.79
N ASN A 146 -8.41 31.58 14.52
CA ASN A 146 -7.87 32.86 14.08
C ASN A 146 -6.55 32.75 13.30
N GLU A 147 -6.02 31.54 13.09
CA GLU A 147 -4.81 31.32 12.30
C GLU A 147 -5.11 30.47 11.07
N VAL A 148 -4.56 30.87 9.91
CA VAL A 148 -4.56 30.02 8.72
C VAL A 148 -3.46 28.99 8.91
N ILE A 149 -3.88 27.74 9.10
CA ILE A 149 -3.01 26.56 9.25
C ILE A 149 -2.94 25.82 7.92
#